data_AF-A0A0S8KD64-F1
#
_entry.id   AF-A0A0S8KD64-F1
#
_cell.length_a   1.000
_cell.length_b   1.000
_cell.length_c   1.000
_cell.angle_alpha   90.00
_cell.angle_beta   90.00
_cell.angle_gamma   90.00
#
_symmetry.space_group_name_H-M   'P 1'
#
loop_
_entity.id
_entity.type
_entity.pdbx_description
1 polymer ?
#
loop_
_entity_poly.entity_id
_entity_poly.type
_entity_poly.pdbx_seq_one_letter_code
_entity_poly.pdbx_strand_id
1 'polypeptide(L)'
;MRKIAIVVSVLGVQMLALHCFGGGRYQLNLDDTYFTPHRSPTMSGWGENLSRQAEEGAELQFQGIYAQEPHGRIGLLRQFDRRKGFSHVILTGALPIEEGTLIQVWGTVISQNRADKDIGTNGKVKRLRAEDYQILYDTKPFRDMAQREYRKIRGKLQKQIALPGSRLQLSSEPSWRVDWCSGEMTFVVAAHFYDLMYAAEVQFIFIQENEKLKSVYFHEWFKGE
;
A
#
# COMPACT_ATOMS: atom_id res chain seq x y z
N MET A 1 13.87 -4.53 -35.12
CA MET A 1 12.39 -4.48 -35.20
C MET A 1 11.81 -5.11 -33.93
N ARG A 2 11.06 -4.36 -33.12
CA ARG A 2 10.40 -4.87 -31.90
C ARG A 2 8.98 -5.31 -32.27
N LYS A 3 8.59 -6.54 -31.90
CA LYS A 3 7.21 -7.04 -32.09
C LYS A 3 6.35 -6.60 -30.90
N ILE A 4 5.32 -5.80 -31.16
CA ILE A 4 4.26 -5.48 -30.21
C ILE A 4 3.16 -6.53 -30.46
N ALA A 5 2.80 -7.31 -29.45
CA ALA A 5 1.61 -8.15 -29.49
C ALA A 5 0.48 -7.36 -28.82
N ILE A 6 -0.51 -6.94 -29.61
CA ILE A 6 -1.74 -6.33 -29.12
C ILE A 6 -2.78 -7.45 -29.11
N VAL A 7 -3.23 -7.86 -27.93
CA VAL A 7 -4.38 -8.76 -27.80
C VAL A 7 -5.59 -7.88 -27.50
N VAL A 8 -6.50 -7.76 -28.46
CA VAL A 8 -7.77 -7.05 -28.29
C VAL A 8 -8.84 -8.09 -27.98
N SER A 9 -9.32 -8.14 -26.73
CA SER A 9 -10.55 -8.85 -26.40
C SER A 9 -11.73 -7.89 -26.45
N VAL A 10 -12.69 -8.19 -27.31
CA VAL A 10 -13.96 -7.47 -27.42
C VAL A 10 -14.80 -7.78 -26.19
N LEU A 11 -14.78 -6.89 -25.19
CA LEU A 11 -15.80 -6.58 -24.17
C LEU A 11 -15.10 -5.86 -23.00
N GLY A 12 -15.17 -4.52 -22.96
CA GLY A 12 -14.62 -3.68 -21.89
C GLY A 12 -13.11 -3.46 -22.00
N VAL A 13 -12.69 -2.23 -22.31
CA VAL A 13 -11.28 -1.90 -22.58
C VAL A 13 -10.45 -1.93 -21.30
N GLN A 14 -9.92 -3.11 -20.93
CA GLN A 14 -8.65 -3.20 -20.20
C GLN A 14 -7.55 -3.41 -21.24
N MET A 15 -6.71 -2.39 -21.44
CA MET A 15 -5.60 -2.46 -22.38
C MET A 15 -4.47 -3.30 -21.76
N LEU A 16 -4.55 -4.63 -21.87
CA LEU A 16 -3.48 -5.56 -21.48
C LEU A 16 -2.31 -5.44 -22.47
N ALA A 17 -1.38 -4.53 -22.22
CA ALA A 17 -0.14 -4.46 -22.97
C ALA A 17 0.94 -5.32 -22.28
N LEU A 18 1.26 -6.47 -22.88
CA LEU A 18 2.43 -7.28 -22.51
C LEU A 18 3.69 -6.56 -23.00
N HIS A 19 4.29 -5.76 -22.12
CA HIS A 19 5.47 -4.97 -22.45
C HIS A 19 6.75 -5.66 -22.00
N CYS A 20 7.60 -6.03 -22.98
CA CYS A 20 8.98 -6.45 -22.73
C CYS A 20 9.88 -5.22 -22.63
N PHE A 21 10.32 -4.84 -21.43
CA PHE A 21 11.34 -3.81 -21.25
C PHE A 21 12.45 -4.29 -20.30
N GLY A 22 13.70 -4.28 -20.79
CA GLY A 22 14.90 -4.15 -19.95
C GLY A 22 15.11 -5.19 -18.84
N GLY A 23 14.87 -6.47 -19.10
CA GLY A 23 15.34 -7.59 -18.26
C GLY A 23 14.25 -8.49 -17.64
N GLY A 24 12.98 -8.09 -17.68
CA GLY A 24 11.85 -8.90 -17.20
C GLY A 24 10.59 -8.72 -18.04
N ARG A 25 9.69 -9.70 -18.01
CA ARG A 25 8.32 -9.60 -18.56
C ARG A 25 7.38 -9.32 -17.39
N TYR A 26 6.74 -8.15 -17.37
CA TYR A 26 5.70 -7.81 -16.41
C TYR A 26 4.52 -7.14 -17.12
N GLN A 27 3.34 -7.18 -16.51
CA GLN A 27 2.14 -6.55 -17.04
C GLN A 27 2.09 -5.07 -16.63
N LEU A 28 1.77 -4.18 -17.57
CA LEU A 28 1.50 -2.78 -17.29
C LEU A 28 0.00 -2.53 -17.39
N ASN A 29 -0.61 -2.12 -16.29
CA ASN A 29 -2.04 -1.79 -16.19
C ASN A 29 -2.18 -0.28 -16.03
N LEU A 30 -2.87 0.35 -16.99
CA LEU A 30 -3.10 1.79 -17.02
C LEU A 30 -4.55 2.07 -16.64
N ASP A 31 -4.79 3.21 -16.00
CA ASP A 31 -6.08 3.65 -15.47
C ASP A 31 -6.70 2.65 -14.49
N ASP A 32 -5.86 1.97 -13.73
CA ASP A 32 -6.27 0.92 -12.79
C ASP A 32 -5.40 0.92 -11.54
N THR A 33 -5.94 0.40 -10.45
CA THR A 33 -5.25 0.28 -9.16
C THR A 33 -5.36 -1.15 -8.65
N TYR A 34 -4.24 -1.67 -8.14
CA TYR A 34 -4.19 -2.95 -7.45
C TYR A 34 -5.01 -2.94 -6.16
N PHE A 35 -5.07 -1.78 -5.50
CA PHE A 35 -5.95 -1.51 -4.37
C PHE A 35 -7.38 -1.21 -4.85
N THR A 36 -7.98 -2.08 -5.66
CA THR A 36 -9.42 -1.97 -5.96
C THR A 36 -10.19 -2.72 -4.89
N PRO A 37 -10.96 -2.06 -3.99
CA PRO A 37 -12.11 -2.69 -3.40
C PRO A 37 -13.30 -2.51 -4.37
N HIS A 38 -14.24 -3.46 -4.35
CA HIS A 38 -15.62 -3.09 -4.67
C HIS A 38 -15.96 -1.79 -3.92
N ARG A 39 -16.37 -0.77 -4.67
CA ARG A 39 -16.79 0.57 -4.20
C ARG A 39 -17.42 0.50 -2.79
N SER A 40 -16.63 0.79 -1.75
CA SER A 40 -17.16 1.04 -0.42
C SER A 40 -16.97 2.53 -0.12
N PRO A 41 -18.05 3.32 0.07
CA PRO A 41 -17.99 4.79 0.14
C PRO A 41 -17.36 5.36 1.41
N THR A 42 -16.80 4.53 2.29
CA THR A 42 -16.29 4.94 3.61
C THR A 42 -14.78 4.73 3.69
N MET A 43 -14.02 5.35 2.77
CA MET A 43 -12.57 5.46 2.89
C MET A 43 -12.18 6.45 4.00
N SER A 44 -12.36 6.08 5.27
CA SER A 44 -11.34 6.45 6.24
C SER A 44 -10.09 5.69 5.80
N GLY A 45 -9.10 6.39 5.20
CA GLY A 45 -7.99 5.85 4.41
C GLY A 45 -7.02 4.85 5.09
N TRP A 46 -7.41 4.24 6.21
CA TRP A 46 -6.65 3.32 7.03
C TRP A 46 -7.23 1.91 7.08
N GLY A 47 -8.43 1.70 6.53
CA GLY A 47 -9.11 0.40 6.59
C GLY A 47 -9.63 0.02 7.98
N GLU A 48 -9.94 -1.26 8.17
CA GLU A 48 -10.55 -1.80 9.38
C GLU A 48 -9.55 -1.89 10.55
N ASN A 49 -9.87 -1.30 11.70
CA ASN A 49 -9.07 -1.41 12.92
C ASN A 49 -9.47 -2.65 13.72
N LEU A 50 -8.67 -3.73 13.64
CA LEU A 50 -9.02 -5.00 14.26
C LEU A 50 -8.94 -4.96 15.79
N SER A 51 -8.03 -4.16 16.36
CA SER A 51 -7.95 -3.97 17.82
C SER A 51 -9.19 -3.29 18.40
N ARG A 52 -9.90 -2.45 17.62
CA ARG A 52 -11.14 -1.80 18.05
C ARG A 52 -12.32 -2.78 18.13
N GLN A 53 -12.32 -3.80 17.27
CA GLN A 53 -13.40 -4.78 17.16
C GLN A 53 -13.24 -5.95 18.14
N ALA A 54 -12.01 -6.28 18.49
CA ALA A 54 -11.72 -7.33 19.46
C ALA A 54 -12.18 -6.95 20.89
N GLU A 55 -12.52 -7.96 21.68
CA GLU A 55 -12.82 -7.80 23.11
C GLU A 55 -11.56 -7.38 23.89
N GLU A 56 -11.74 -6.67 25.00
CA GLU A 56 -10.62 -6.36 25.88
C GLU A 56 -10.13 -7.66 26.55
N GLY A 57 -8.82 -7.88 26.58
CA GLY A 57 -8.22 -9.14 27.01
C GLY A 57 -8.10 -10.20 25.91
N ALA A 58 -8.62 -9.95 24.70
CA ALA A 58 -8.46 -10.88 23.59
C ALA A 58 -6.99 -10.98 23.15
N GLU A 59 -6.51 -12.20 22.95
CA GLU A 59 -5.23 -12.48 22.31
C GLU A 59 -5.37 -12.31 20.80
N LEU A 60 -4.44 -11.58 20.20
CA LEU A 60 -4.37 -11.38 18.76
C LEU A 60 -2.98 -11.74 18.24
N GLN A 61 -3.00 -12.45 17.11
CA GLN A 61 -1.85 -12.65 16.25
C GLN A 61 -2.10 -11.88 14.96
N PHE A 62 -1.21 -10.96 14.60
CA PHE A 62 -1.37 -10.13 13.41
C PHE A 62 -0.08 -10.02 12.63
N GLN A 63 -0.16 -10.24 11.32
CA GLN A 63 0.95 -10.08 10.39
C GLN A 63 0.71 -8.85 9.52
N GLY A 64 1.71 -7.99 9.37
CA GLY A 64 1.59 -6.79 8.56
C GLY A 64 2.89 -6.01 8.43
N ILE A 65 2.87 -5.00 7.58
CA ILE A 65 3.95 -4.05 7.44
C ILE A 65 3.93 -3.12 8.66
N TYR A 66 5.06 -3.03 9.35
CA TYR A 66 5.25 -2.11 10.44
C TYR A 66 5.37 -0.66 9.94
N ALA A 67 4.70 0.26 10.60
CA ALA A 67 4.81 1.71 10.39
C ALA A 67 4.72 2.44 11.73
N GLN A 68 5.28 3.64 11.83
CA GLN A 68 5.15 4.52 12.99
C GLN A 68 4.36 5.77 12.62
N GLU A 69 3.64 6.31 13.60
CA GLU A 69 3.07 7.64 13.44
C GLU A 69 4.17 8.70 13.39
N PRO A 70 3.95 9.88 12.76
CA PRO A 70 4.96 10.93 12.59
C PRO A 70 5.64 11.41 13.88
N HIS A 71 5.03 11.18 15.04
CA HIS A 71 5.58 11.53 16.35
C HIS A 71 6.34 10.39 17.04
N GLY A 72 6.51 9.23 16.38
CA GLY A 72 7.32 8.08 16.80
C GLY A 72 6.83 7.32 18.04
N ARG A 73 5.71 7.75 18.65
CA ARG A 73 5.24 7.17 19.92
C ARG A 73 4.36 5.94 19.75
N ILE A 74 3.73 5.80 18.59
CA ILE A 74 2.73 4.76 18.31
C ILE A 74 3.16 4.02 17.06
N GLY A 75 3.32 2.70 17.20
CA GLY A 75 3.46 1.80 16.06
C GLY A 75 2.09 1.32 15.59
N LEU A 76 2.00 0.98 14.31
CA LEU A 76 0.87 0.26 13.74
C LEU A 76 1.37 -0.82 12.79
N LEU A 77 0.60 -1.88 12.64
CA LEU A 77 0.80 -2.86 11.58
C LEU A 77 -0.38 -2.76 10.61
N ARG A 78 -0.07 -2.83 9.33
CA ARG A 78 -1.07 -2.76 8.25
C ARG A 78 -0.92 -3.94 7.31
N GLN A 79 -2.05 -4.46 6.87
CA GLN A 79 -2.14 -5.45 5.81
C GLN A 79 -3.23 -5.04 4.83
N PHE A 80 -3.16 -5.59 3.63
CA PHE A 80 -4.19 -5.45 2.63
C PHE A 80 -4.64 -6.84 2.18
N ASP A 81 -5.93 -7.02 2.00
CA ASP A 81 -6.49 -8.18 1.32
C ASP A 81 -7.40 -7.68 0.21
N ARG A 82 -7.29 -8.23 -1.00
CA ARG A 82 -8.06 -7.73 -2.14
C ARG A 82 -9.58 -7.89 -1.97
N ARG A 83 -10.03 -8.85 -1.15
CA ARG A 83 -11.46 -9.09 -0.89
C ARG A 83 -11.94 -8.27 0.29
N LYS A 84 -11.12 -8.13 1.34
CA LYS A 84 -11.51 -7.48 2.61
C LYS A 84 -11.09 -6.01 2.71
N GLY A 85 -10.20 -5.55 1.83
CA GLY A 85 -9.60 -4.22 1.89
C GLY A 85 -8.42 -4.15 2.86
N PHE A 86 -8.12 -2.93 3.31
CA PHE A 86 -7.07 -2.70 4.29
C PHE A 86 -7.54 -3.06 5.70
N SER A 87 -6.65 -3.63 6.50
CA SER A 87 -6.83 -3.83 7.93
C SER A 87 -5.57 -3.40 8.67
N HIS A 88 -5.73 -2.94 9.90
CA HIS A 88 -4.61 -2.55 10.74
C HIS A 88 -4.86 -2.86 12.22
N VAL A 89 -3.76 -2.92 12.98
CA VAL A 89 -3.75 -2.92 14.44
C VAL A 89 -2.86 -1.77 14.91
N ILE A 90 -3.33 -1.05 15.93
CA ILE A 90 -2.56 0.03 16.57
C ILE A 90 -1.91 -0.55 17.82
N LEU A 91 -0.60 -0.38 17.94
CA LEU A 91 0.15 -0.84 19.10
C LEU A 91 0.07 0.16 20.24
N THR A 92 0.29 -0.31 21.47
CA THR A 92 0.40 0.55 22.65
C THR A 92 1.64 1.43 22.64
N GLY A 93 2.67 1.06 21.87
CA GLY A 93 3.91 1.81 21.70
C GLY A 93 4.63 1.46 20.39
N ALA A 94 5.75 2.13 20.13
CA ALA A 94 6.63 1.76 19.02
C ALA A 94 7.46 0.51 19.34
N LEU A 95 7.76 -0.26 18.30
CA LEU A 95 8.71 -1.37 18.35
C LEU A 95 10.06 -0.86 17.84
N PRO A 96 11.19 -1.40 18.34
CA PRO A 96 12.53 -1.02 17.89
C PRO A 96 12.87 -1.67 16.54
N ILE A 97 12.04 -1.44 15.52
CA ILE A 97 12.09 -2.06 14.20
C ILE A 97 12.02 -0.98 13.13
N GLU A 98 12.68 -1.18 11.99
CA GLU A 98 12.62 -0.26 10.85
C GLU A 98 11.22 -0.22 10.20
N GLU A 99 10.75 0.98 9.85
CA GLU A 99 9.49 1.15 9.13
C GLU A 99 9.50 0.48 7.76
N GLY A 100 8.43 -0.25 7.44
CA GLY A 100 8.33 -1.03 6.22
C GLY A 100 8.66 -2.50 6.41
N THR A 101 9.16 -2.93 7.55
CA THR A 101 9.46 -4.35 7.80
C THR A 101 8.17 -5.17 7.89
N LEU A 102 8.12 -6.33 7.22
CA LEU A 102 7.03 -7.29 7.41
C LEU A 102 7.29 -8.08 8.70
N ILE A 103 6.38 -7.95 9.65
CA ILE A 103 6.49 -8.62 10.95
C ILE A 103 5.19 -9.35 11.29
N GLN A 104 5.31 -10.27 12.22
CA GLN A 104 4.19 -10.89 12.92
C GLN A 104 4.28 -10.51 14.40
N VAL A 105 3.16 -10.07 14.96
CA VAL A 105 3.05 -9.66 16.37
C VAL A 105 2.05 -10.55 17.08
N TRP A 106 2.37 -10.91 18.32
CA TRP A 106 1.47 -11.55 19.27
C TRP A 106 1.26 -10.62 20.46
N GLY A 107 0.04 -10.58 20.98
CA GLY A 107 -0.23 -9.87 22.22
C GLY A 107 -1.70 -9.76 22.56
N THR A 108 -1.99 -8.92 23.55
CA THR A 108 -3.33 -8.77 24.12
C THR A 108 -3.92 -7.40 23.82
N VAL A 109 -5.20 -7.35 23.50
CA VAL A 109 -5.95 -6.10 23.34
C VAL A 109 -6.25 -5.49 24.69
N ILE A 110 -5.85 -4.23 24.88
CA ILE A 110 -6.09 -3.47 26.11
C ILE A 110 -6.77 -2.14 25.81
N SER A 111 -7.59 -1.65 26.75
CA SER A 111 -8.16 -0.31 26.69
C SER A 111 -7.23 0.71 27.33
N GLN A 112 -6.80 1.72 26.58
CA GLN A 112 -6.01 2.86 27.08
C GLN A 112 -6.81 4.15 26.98
N ASN A 113 -6.58 5.09 27.90
CA ASN A 113 -7.14 6.43 27.75
C ASN A 113 -6.50 7.12 26.54
N ARG A 114 -7.30 7.82 25.72
CA ARG A 114 -6.77 8.69 24.68
C ARG A 114 -5.91 9.77 25.33
N ALA A 115 -4.69 9.91 24.85
CA ALA A 115 -3.77 10.96 25.27
C ALA A 115 -3.99 12.29 24.53
N ASP A 116 -5.05 12.41 23.71
CA ASP A 116 -5.35 13.64 22.98
C ASP A 116 -5.83 14.71 23.95
N LYS A 117 -4.96 15.73 24.14
CA LYS A 117 -5.17 16.84 25.07
C LYS A 117 -6.11 17.93 24.52
N ASP A 118 -6.51 17.86 23.26
CA ASP A 118 -7.15 18.98 22.58
C ASP A 118 -8.68 18.91 22.51
N ILE A 119 -9.29 17.81 22.93
CA ILE A 119 -10.75 17.67 23.01
C ILE A 119 -11.03 16.96 24.34
N GLY A 120 -11.74 17.63 25.25
CA GLY A 120 -12.09 17.16 26.62
C GLY A 120 -12.91 15.86 26.69
N THR A 121 -12.86 15.02 25.68
CA THR A 121 -13.38 13.67 25.65
C THR A 121 -12.38 12.69 26.26
N ASN A 122 -12.64 12.27 27.50
CA ASN A 122 -12.03 11.10 28.13
C ASN A 122 -12.50 9.81 27.42
N GLY A 123 -12.01 9.57 26.21
CA GLY A 123 -12.31 8.35 25.45
C GLY A 123 -11.31 7.24 25.75
N LYS A 124 -11.77 6.00 25.97
CA LYS A 124 -10.92 4.82 25.91
C LYS A 124 -10.74 4.39 24.45
N VAL A 125 -9.53 4.00 24.08
CA VAL A 125 -9.20 3.39 22.79
C VAL A 125 -8.56 2.02 23.02
N LYS A 126 -9.03 1.02 22.27
CA LYS A 126 -8.44 -0.30 22.29
C LYS A 126 -7.20 -0.32 21.42
N ARG A 127 -6.11 -0.88 21.94
CA ARG A 127 -4.81 -1.04 21.28
C ARG A 127 -4.25 -2.42 21.59
N LEU A 128 -3.41 -2.94 20.70
CA LEU A 128 -2.69 -4.18 20.90
C LEU A 128 -1.42 -3.91 21.73
N ARG A 129 -1.34 -4.49 22.94
CA ARG A 129 -0.08 -4.55 23.67
C ARG A 129 0.72 -5.71 23.09
N ALA A 130 1.75 -5.40 22.30
CA ALA A 130 2.66 -6.41 21.78
C ALA A 130 3.45 -7.06 22.93
N GLU A 131 3.42 -8.39 22.98
CA GLU A 131 4.11 -9.20 23.97
C GLU A 131 5.32 -9.89 23.35
N ASP A 132 5.19 -10.29 22.08
CA ASP A 132 6.28 -10.80 21.26
C ASP A 132 6.09 -10.41 19.80
N TYR A 133 7.18 -10.45 19.03
CA TYR A 133 7.15 -10.25 17.58
C TYR A 133 8.27 -10.99 16.85
N GLN A 134 8.01 -11.32 15.60
CA GLN A 134 8.96 -11.95 14.69
C GLN A 134 9.10 -11.11 13.43
N ILE A 135 10.34 -10.83 13.04
CA ILE A 135 10.64 -10.26 11.73
C ILE A 135 10.52 -11.38 10.69
N LEU A 136 9.61 -11.22 9.74
CA LEU A 136 9.39 -12.20 8.67
C LEU A 136 10.18 -11.84 7.41
N TYR A 137 10.25 -10.55 7.08
CA TYR A 137 10.85 -10.12 5.82
C TYR A 137 11.27 -8.64 5.83
N ASP A 138 12.46 -8.34 5.28
CA ASP A 138 12.92 -6.97 5.01
C ASP A 138 12.40 -6.51 3.64
N THR A 139 11.68 -5.39 3.59
CA THR A 139 11.06 -4.91 2.35
C THR A 139 11.87 -3.83 1.62
N LYS A 140 13.00 -3.41 2.17
CA LYS A 140 13.89 -2.43 1.55
C LYS A 140 14.30 -2.81 0.11
N PRO A 141 14.63 -4.07 -0.21
CA PRO A 141 14.96 -4.47 -1.58
C PRO A 141 13.84 -4.19 -2.60
N PHE A 142 12.57 -4.34 -2.20
CA PHE A 142 11.43 -4.04 -3.08
C PHE A 142 11.30 -2.56 -3.40
N ARG A 143 11.58 -1.68 -2.43
CA ARG A 143 11.61 -0.22 -2.66
C ARG A 143 12.68 0.14 -3.68
N ASP A 144 13.88 -0.42 -3.52
CA ASP A 144 14.99 -0.15 -4.43
C ASP A 144 14.69 -0.69 -5.85
N MET A 145 14.08 -1.87 -5.95
CA MET A 145 13.61 -2.44 -7.21
C MET A 145 12.54 -1.56 -7.87
N ALA A 146 11.52 -1.13 -7.12
CA ALA A 146 10.47 -0.24 -7.60
C ALA A 146 11.07 1.08 -8.11
N GLN A 147 11.98 1.71 -7.36
CA GLN A 147 12.64 2.95 -7.77
C GLN A 147 13.45 2.78 -9.07
N ARG A 148 14.18 1.66 -9.21
CA ARG A 148 14.94 1.37 -10.44
C ARG A 148 14.02 1.19 -11.64
N GLU A 149 12.95 0.42 -11.52
CA GLU A 149 12.00 0.21 -12.62
C GLU A 149 11.21 1.47 -12.94
N TYR A 150 10.78 2.20 -11.91
CA TYR A 150 10.09 3.48 -12.05
C TYR A 150 10.90 4.48 -12.88
N ARG A 151 12.21 4.64 -12.60
CA ARG A 151 13.07 5.53 -13.39
C ARG A 151 13.08 5.17 -14.88
N LYS A 152 12.92 3.90 -15.26
CA LYS A 152 12.86 3.45 -16.66
C LYS A 152 11.52 3.78 -17.34
N ILE A 153 10.40 3.73 -16.60
CA ILE A 153 9.05 3.86 -17.16
C ILE A 153 8.35 5.19 -16.89
N ARG A 154 8.82 5.99 -15.92
CA ARG A 154 8.21 7.26 -15.49
C ARG A 154 7.84 8.18 -16.67
N GLY A 155 8.78 8.39 -17.59
CA GLY A 155 8.55 9.27 -18.74
C GLY A 155 7.47 8.78 -19.70
N LYS A 156 7.15 7.48 -19.70
CA LYS A 156 6.02 6.92 -20.45
C LYS A 156 4.72 7.08 -19.67
N LEU A 157 4.73 6.77 -18.38
CA LEU A 157 3.57 6.95 -17.49
C LEU A 157 3.05 8.41 -17.57
N GLN A 158 3.97 9.39 -17.46
CA GLN A 158 3.65 10.81 -17.58
C GLN A 158 3.00 11.20 -18.93
N LYS A 159 3.32 10.50 -20.02
CA LYS A 159 2.87 10.84 -21.38
C LYS A 159 1.59 10.14 -21.80
N GLN A 160 1.38 8.91 -21.33
CA GLN A 160 0.30 8.05 -21.82
C GLN A 160 -1.02 8.25 -21.07
N ILE A 161 -0.98 8.84 -19.87
CA ILE A 161 -2.07 8.71 -18.90
C ILE A 161 -2.46 10.06 -18.29
N ALA A 162 -1.71 11.13 -18.58
CA ALA A 162 -2.09 12.46 -18.12
C ALA A 162 -3.48 12.80 -18.66
N LEU A 163 -4.43 13.04 -17.75
CA LEU A 163 -5.77 13.47 -18.13
C LEU A 163 -5.65 14.77 -18.94
N PRO A 164 -6.50 14.99 -19.97
CA PRO A 164 -6.46 16.23 -20.73
C PRO A 164 -6.53 17.46 -19.83
N GLY A 165 -5.51 18.32 -19.88
CA GLY A 165 -5.39 19.51 -19.04
C GLY A 165 -4.74 19.30 -17.67
N SER A 166 -4.46 18.05 -17.27
CA SER A 166 -3.68 17.74 -16.08
C SER A 166 -2.27 18.33 -16.17
N ARG A 167 -1.85 18.99 -15.10
CA ARG A 167 -0.49 19.52 -14.93
C ARG A 167 0.31 18.72 -13.94
N LEU A 168 -0.24 17.59 -13.45
CA LEU A 168 0.39 16.75 -12.46
C LEU A 168 1.74 16.25 -12.97
N GLN A 169 2.80 16.49 -12.19
CA GLN A 169 4.16 16.04 -12.52
C GLN A 169 4.56 14.89 -11.61
N LEU A 170 4.99 13.79 -12.23
CA LEU A 170 5.53 12.63 -11.53
C LEU A 170 6.99 12.90 -11.11
N SER A 171 7.21 13.02 -9.80
CA SER A 171 8.54 13.22 -9.19
C SER A 171 9.52 12.12 -9.59
N SER A 172 10.80 12.45 -9.79
CA SER A 172 11.85 11.45 -10.03
C SER A 172 12.16 10.60 -8.80
N GLU A 173 11.86 11.10 -7.61
CA GLU A 173 12.17 10.50 -6.31
C GLU A 173 10.93 10.56 -5.41
N PRO A 174 9.92 9.72 -5.69
CA PRO A 174 8.76 9.64 -4.83
C PRO A 174 9.09 8.94 -3.51
N SER A 175 8.29 9.24 -2.49
CA SER A 175 8.29 8.47 -1.25
C SER A 175 7.54 7.16 -1.46
N TRP A 176 8.24 6.03 -1.34
CA TRP A 176 7.68 4.70 -1.53
C TRP A 176 7.11 4.13 -0.24
N ARG A 177 5.86 3.72 -0.31
CA ARG A 177 5.16 2.97 0.72
C ARG A 177 5.15 1.50 0.33
N VAL A 178 5.33 0.60 1.28
CA VAL A 178 5.21 -0.85 1.04
C VAL A 178 4.03 -1.41 1.81
N ASP A 179 3.14 -2.11 1.13
CA ASP A 179 2.01 -2.83 1.71
C ASP A 179 2.15 -4.34 1.45
N TRP A 180 1.59 -5.14 2.35
CA TRP A 180 1.60 -6.59 2.27
C TRP A 180 0.20 -7.12 1.92
N CYS A 181 0.12 -7.87 0.82
CA CYS A 181 -1.10 -8.57 0.43
C CYS A 181 -1.04 -10.03 0.86
N SER A 182 -1.60 -10.34 2.03
CA SER A 182 -1.48 -11.66 2.66
C SER A 182 -2.14 -12.77 1.85
N GLY A 183 -3.31 -12.50 1.24
CA GLY A 183 -4.02 -13.50 0.44
C GLY A 183 -3.31 -13.93 -0.85
N GLU A 184 -2.51 -13.05 -1.45
CA GLU A 184 -1.75 -13.36 -2.69
C GLU A 184 -0.24 -13.56 -2.44
N MET A 185 0.22 -13.41 -1.19
CA MET A 185 1.64 -13.42 -0.82
C MET A 185 2.48 -12.45 -1.68
N THR A 186 1.98 -11.22 -1.86
CA THR A 186 2.61 -10.19 -2.70
C THR A 186 2.92 -8.91 -1.92
N PHE A 187 4.01 -8.25 -2.28
CA PHE A 187 4.31 -6.90 -1.83
C PHE A 187 3.82 -5.88 -2.86
N VAL A 188 3.20 -4.81 -2.36
CA VAL A 188 2.75 -3.68 -3.17
C VAL A 188 3.60 -2.48 -2.78
N VAL A 189 4.44 -2.02 -3.70
CA VAL A 189 5.25 -0.81 -3.49
C VAL A 189 4.58 0.34 -4.22
N ALA A 190 4.00 1.28 -3.46
CA ALA A 190 3.14 2.33 -3.98
C ALA A 190 3.73 3.72 -3.73
N ALA A 191 3.51 4.63 -4.68
CA ALA A 191 3.78 6.06 -4.53
C ALA A 191 2.55 6.86 -4.95
N HIS A 192 2.22 7.87 -4.17
CA HIS A 192 1.14 8.81 -4.45
C HIS A 192 1.70 10.16 -4.89
N PHE A 193 1.06 10.75 -5.88
CA PHE A 193 1.37 12.06 -6.45
C PHE A 193 0.10 12.89 -6.43
N TYR A 194 0.22 14.19 -6.21
CA TYR A 194 -0.95 15.07 -6.25
C TYR A 194 -0.55 16.51 -6.58
N ASP A 195 -1.48 17.22 -7.21
CA ASP A 195 -1.46 18.68 -7.33
C ASP A 195 -2.77 19.25 -6.73
N LEU A 196 -3.18 20.46 -7.08
CA LEU A 196 -4.42 21.03 -6.55
C LEU A 196 -5.67 20.25 -7.03
N MET A 197 -5.69 19.80 -8.29
CA MET A 197 -6.89 19.29 -8.96
C MET A 197 -6.84 17.78 -9.20
N TYR A 198 -5.66 17.20 -9.30
CA TYR A 198 -5.41 15.83 -9.72
C TYR A 198 -4.60 15.07 -8.69
N ALA A 199 -4.75 13.75 -8.69
CA ALA A 199 -3.91 12.82 -7.97
C ALA A 199 -3.57 11.63 -8.88
N ALA A 200 -2.43 11.02 -8.62
CA ALA A 200 -2.04 9.78 -9.28
C ALA A 200 -1.39 8.82 -8.30
N GLU A 201 -1.43 7.55 -8.64
CA GLU A 201 -0.82 6.47 -7.90
C GLU A 201 -0.05 5.57 -8.86
N VAL A 202 1.16 5.19 -8.48
CA VAL A 202 1.97 4.17 -9.16
C VAL A 202 2.20 3.02 -8.19
N GLN A 203 1.93 1.78 -8.61
CA GLN A 203 2.12 0.61 -7.76
C GLN A 203 2.91 -0.47 -8.49
N PHE A 204 3.91 -1.03 -7.83
CA PHE A 204 4.70 -2.17 -8.29
C PHE A 204 4.35 -3.40 -7.47
N ILE A 205 3.94 -4.48 -8.13
CA ILE A 205 3.48 -5.71 -7.48
C ILE A 205 4.58 -6.76 -7.58
N PHE A 206 5.14 -7.16 -6.45
CA PHE A 206 6.19 -8.16 -6.37
C PHE A 206 5.67 -9.46 -5.74
N ILE A 207 6.06 -10.60 -6.31
CA ILE A 207 5.80 -11.92 -5.72
C ILE A 207 6.86 -12.15 -4.63
N GLN A 208 6.44 -12.46 -3.39
CA GLN A 208 7.39 -12.66 -2.29
C GLN A 208 8.37 -13.81 -2.58
N GLU A 209 7.87 -14.96 -3.03
CA GLU A 209 8.65 -16.20 -3.16
C GLU A 209 9.91 -16.08 -4.01
N ASN A 210 9.85 -15.26 -5.08
CA ASN A 210 10.92 -15.16 -6.06
C ASN A 210 11.37 -13.72 -6.33
N GLU A 211 10.84 -12.77 -5.56
CA GLU A 211 11.13 -11.34 -5.64
C GLU A 211 10.91 -10.73 -7.05
N LYS A 212 10.07 -11.36 -7.88
CA LYS A 212 9.84 -10.89 -9.25
C LYS A 212 8.73 -9.84 -9.30
N LEU A 213 8.97 -8.79 -10.09
CA LEU A 213 7.95 -7.84 -10.50
C LEU A 213 6.93 -8.56 -11.40
N LYS A 214 5.70 -8.70 -10.91
CA LYS A 214 4.56 -9.30 -11.61
C LYS A 214 3.87 -8.28 -12.51
N SER A 215 3.52 -7.14 -11.93
CA SER A 215 2.73 -6.11 -12.58
C SER A 215 3.07 -4.71 -12.09
N VAL A 216 2.79 -3.71 -12.92
CA VAL A 216 2.80 -2.30 -12.56
C VAL A 216 1.42 -1.73 -12.83
N TYR A 217 0.87 -1.02 -11.86
CA TYR A 217 -0.39 -0.30 -11.98
C TYR A 217 -0.12 1.20 -11.94
N PHE A 218 -0.90 1.94 -12.73
CA PHE A 218 -0.92 3.37 -12.69
C PHE A 218 -2.37 3.85 -12.82
N HIS A 219 -2.74 4.80 -11.97
CA HIS A 219 -4.03 5.46 -12.06
C HIS A 219 -3.86 6.94 -11.77
N GLU A 220 -4.45 7.80 -12.61
CA GLU A 220 -4.58 9.23 -12.39
C GLU A 220 -6.07 9.59 -12.36
N TRP A 221 -6.48 10.45 -11.44
CA TRP A 221 -7.88 10.85 -11.25
C TRP A 221 -8.00 12.32 -10.86
N PHE A 222 -9.18 12.89 -11.12
CA PHE A 222 -9.55 14.22 -10.65
C PHE A 222 -10.04 14.14 -9.19
N LYS A 223 -9.55 15.01 -8.32
CA LYS A 223 -9.87 14.95 -6.87
C LYS A 223 -11.34 15.22 -6.52
N GLY A 224 -12.11 15.80 -7.44
CA GLY A 224 -13.55 16.05 -7.27
C GLY A 224 -14.45 14.94 -7.82
N GLU A 225 -13.89 13.82 -8.27
CA GLU A 225 -14.63 12.59 -8.64
C GLU A 225 -14.92 11.69 -7.42
#